data_AF-A0A3R8SWX4-F1
#
_entry.id   AF-A0A3R8SWX4-F1
#
_cell.length_a   1.000
_cell.length_b   1.000
_cell.length_c   1.000
_cell.angle_alpha   90.00
_cell.angle_beta   90.00
_cell.angle_gamma   90.00
#
_symmetry.space_group_name_H-M   'P 1'
#
loop_
_entity.id
_entity.type
_entity.pdbx_description
1 polymer ?
#
loop_
_entity_poly.entity_id
_entity_poly.type
_entity_poly.pdbx_seq_one_letter_code
_entity_poly.pdbx_strand_id
1 'polypeptide(L)'
;MTTFERDAKTLELPWPFTGREAELELVRGSVAGGRQGIVVTGPAGRGKTRLVTEAVRGTDCARVAGTPDTRGLAFAAFAHLLPESVSLHRAVQLLSSVRLLLIDDAHLLDDASAALVHQLAVHGRTRLLVVATEGARTPGAISRLWTGELLPRLALEPLPREETARLLAAGADGPEALTVNRLHRLCQGDLRLLRELVDAVRERGLPRRVPDSDEWEWRGPVPVTATVRERTAHLLDRTGPGERETLDRLAFGEPLPADADTLDLAALEGLEAEGLVHVDEQGAVHLAHPLHGPVLRAAAGRLRARRLARTPDSCATALETETAALTRAIAESDVRAVLAPVGEWLVAECGGIPARHAAVRARFARLRGELREAAAWSREGLRTTPGDPSCHREHALAAAQSGAPEHLPSTAAPHAARH
;
A
#
# COMPACT_ATOMS: atom_id res chain seq x y z
N MET A 1 16.53 12.45 -19.56
CA MET A 1 16.38 11.27 -20.45
C MET A 1 17.25 10.15 -19.89
N THR A 2 16.70 9.37 -18.97
CA THR A 2 17.33 8.19 -18.37
C THR A 2 16.50 6.99 -18.75
N THR A 3 16.91 6.35 -19.83
CA THR A 3 16.36 5.10 -20.33
C THR A 3 16.62 4.04 -19.28
N PHE A 4 15.58 3.55 -18.61
CA PHE A 4 15.66 2.37 -17.77
C PHE A 4 15.89 1.17 -18.69
N GLU A 5 17.13 0.71 -18.82
CA GLU A 5 17.41 -0.65 -19.26
C GLU A 5 16.81 -1.59 -18.21
N ARG A 6 15.64 -2.15 -18.53
CA ARG A 6 15.13 -3.33 -17.83
C ARG A 6 16.08 -4.48 -18.13
N ASP A 7 16.72 -4.99 -17.08
CA ASP A 7 17.54 -6.19 -17.13
C ASP A 7 16.70 -7.33 -17.74
N ALA A 8 17.14 -7.83 -18.89
CA ALA A 8 16.40 -8.76 -19.73
C ALA A 8 16.59 -10.22 -19.26
N LYS A 9 16.33 -10.48 -17.98
CA LYS A 9 16.36 -11.85 -17.43
C LYS A 9 15.06 -12.14 -16.71
N THR A 10 14.26 -12.99 -17.36
CA THR A 10 12.91 -13.46 -17.00
C THR A 10 11.82 -12.53 -17.52
N LEU A 11 11.11 -12.97 -18.55
CA LEU A 11 9.81 -12.40 -18.92
C LEU A 11 8.83 -12.73 -17.79
N GLU A 12 8.85 -11.92 -16.74
CA GLU A 12 7.86 -12.02 -15.68
C GLU A 12 6.49 -11.77 -16.30
N LEU A 13 5.57 -12.71 -16.05
CA LEU A 13 4.19 -12.53 -16.46
C LEU A 13 3.68 -11.21 -15.85
N PRO A 14 3.03 -10.35 -16.64
CA PRO A 14 2.51 -9.10 -16.12
C PRO A 14 1.55 -9.43 -14.96
N TRP A 15 1.76 -8.78 -13.81
CA TRP A 15 0.88 -8.97 -12.65
C TRP A 15 -0.59 -8.98 -13.08
N PRO A 16 -1.38 -9.90 -12.52
CA PRO A 16 -2.76 -10.06 -12.92
C PRO A 16 -3.58 -8.83 -12.54
N PHE A 17 -4.64 -8.58 -13.30
CA PHE A 17 -5.62 -7.55 -12.99
C PHE A 17 -6.77 -8.21 -12.23
N THR A 18 -6.83 -8.00 -10.91
CA THR A 18 -7.81 -8.63 -10.02
C THR A 18 -8.30 -7.66 -8.95
N GLY A 19 -9.50 -7.88 -8.44
CA GLY A 19 -10.06 -7.14 -7.30
C GLY A 19 -10.55 -5.74 -7.65
N ARG A 20 -10.79 -5.49 -8.94
CA ARG A 20 -11.27 -4.22 -9.52
C ARG A 20 -12.38 -4.45 -10.55
N GLU A 21 -13.07 -5.58 -10.44
CA GLU A 21 -14.07 -6.02 -11.42
C GLU A 21 -15.26 -5.04 -11.45
N ALA A 22 -15.72 -4.59 -10.28
CA ALA A 22 -16.82 -3.63 -10.18
C ALA A 22 -16.45 -2.26 -10.81
N GLU A 23 -15.28 -1.72 -10.51
CA GLU A 23 -14.81 -0.46 -11.11
C GLU A 23 -14.60 -0.61 -12.62
N LEU A 24 -14.10 -1.77 -13.07
CA LEU A 24 -13.92 -2.05 -14.49
C LEU A 24 -15.26 -2.06 -15.24
N GLU A 25 -16.29 -2.68 -14.65
CA GLU A 25 -17.65 -2.68 -15.20
C GLU A 25 -18.25 -1.28 -15.27
N LEU A 26 -18.05 -0.46 -14.23
CA LEU A 26 -18.51 0.94 -14.22
C LEU A 26 -17.88 1.77 -15.34
N VAL A 27 -16.56 1.63 -15.55
CA VAL A 27 -15.86 2.33 -16.64
C VAL A 27 -16.35 1.82 -18.00
N ARG A 28 -16.45 0.49 -18.19
CA ARG A 28 -16.96 -0.10 -19.44
C ARG A 28 -18.39 0.34 -19.76
N GLY A 29 -19.29 0.34 -18.77
CA GLY A 29 -20.67 0.80 -18.94
C GLY A 29 -20.76 2.28 -19.32
N SER A 30 -19.82 3.10 -18.82
CA SER A 30 -19.76 4.54 -19.13
C SER A 30 -19.21 4.82 -20.54
N VAL A 31 -18.41 3.90 -21.07
CA VAL A 31 -17.81 3.98 -22.42
C VAL A 31 -18.69 3.32 -23.50
N ALA A 32 -19.45 2.28 -23.16
CA ALA A 32 -20.28 1.52 -24.11
C ALA A 32 -21.67 2.15 -24.36
N GLY A 33 -22.29 2.77 -23.35
CA GLY A 33 -23.63 3.37 -23.45
C GLY A 33 -23.65 4.75 -24.12
N GLY A 34 -24.83 5.31 -24.39
CA GLY A 34 -25.02 6.68 -24.90
C GLY A 34 -24.62 7.80 -23.92
N ARG A 35 -23.67 7.53 -23.02
CA ARG A 35 -23.15 8.45 -22.01
C ARG A 35 -21.94 9.21 -22.58
N GLN A 36 -21.67 10.39 -22.01
CA GLN A 36 -20.62 11.30 -22.50
C GLN A 36 -19.22 10.93 -22.02
N GLY A 37 -19.08 10.02 -21.05
CA GLY A 37 -17.78 9.62 -20.51
C GLY A 37 -17.78 9.40 -19.00
N ILE A 38 -16.57 9.34 -18.42
CA ILE A 38 -16.32 9.23 -16.98
C ILE A 38 -14.96 9.82 -16.62
N VAL A 39 -14.87 10.42 -15.44
CA VAL A 39 -13.60 10.85 -14.84
C VAL A 39 -13.19 9.85 -13.76
N VAL A 40 -11.98 9.30 -13.85
CA VAL A 40 -11.37 8.45 -12.84
C VAL A 40 -10.33 9.26 -12.08
N THR A 41 -10.58 9.50 -10.80
CA THR A 41 -9.65 10.22 -9.90
C THR A 41 -9.10 9.29 -8.84
N GLY A 42 -8.07 9.72 -8.13
CA GLY A 42 -7.52 9.00 -6.98
C GLY A 42 -6.04 9.34 -6.77
N PRO A 43 -5.46 9.01 -5.60
CA PRO A 43 -4.04 9.21 -5.33
C PRO A 43 -3.12 8.52 -6.35
N ALA A 44 -1.84 8.91 -6.35
CA ALA A 44 -0.83 8.23 -7.16
C ALA A 44 -0.71 6.74 -6.79
N GLY A 45 -0.37 5.88 -7.77
CA GLY A 45 -0.11 4.46 -7.52
C GLY A 45 -1.34 3.56 -7.31
N ARG A 46 -2.57 4.09 -7.34
CA ARG A 46 -3.82 3.31 -7.15
C ARG A 46 -4.21 2.38 -8.31
N GLY A 47 -3.50 2.44 -9.44
CA GLY A 47 -3.80 1.63 -10.62
C GLY A 47 -4.78 2.25 -11.62
N LYS A 48 -5.04 3.56 -11.54
CA LYS A 48 -5.97 4.28 -12.45
C LYS A 48 -5.70 4.02 -13.93
N THR A 49 -4.45 4.23 -14.37
CA THR A 49 -4.01 3.97 -15.75
C THR A 49 -4.21 2.51 -16.16
N ARG A 50 -3.99 1.55 -15.25
CA ARG A 50 -4.22 0.13 -15.53
C ARG A 50 -5.71 -0.16 -15.70
N LEU A 51 -6.55 0.34 -14.80
CA LEU A 51 -8.01 0.20 -14.87
C LEU A 51 -8.57 0.70 -16.20
N VAL A 52 -8.22 1.93 -16.61
CA VAL A 52 -8.73 2.49 -17.88
C VAL A 52 -8.19 1.75 -19.09
N THR A 53 -6.92 1.30 -19.05
CA THR A 53 -6.33 0.51 -20.14
C THR A 53 -7.06 -0.82 -20.29
N GLU A 54 -7.40 -1.51 -19.21
CA GLU A 54 -8.19 -2.74 -19.21
C GLU A 54 -9.64 -2.53 -19.68
N ALA A 55 -10.22 -1.36 -19.37
CA ALA A 55 -11.58 -1.02 -19.76
C ALA A 55 -11.72 -0.83 -21.27
N VAL A 56 -10.72 -0.22 -21.92
CA VAL A 56 -10.73 0.07 -23.36
C VAL A 56 -10.08 -1.02 -24.22
N ARG A 57 -9.61 -2.13 -23.62
CA ARG A 57 -9.08 -3.27 -24.39
C ARG A 57 -10.11 -3.76 -25.41
N GLY A 58 -9.70 -3.85 -26.68
CA GLY A 58 -10.56 -4.25 -27.78
C GLY A 58 -11.52 -3.16 -28.28
N THR A 59 -11.41 -1.93 -27.78
CA THR A 59 -12.18 -0.77 -28.27
C THR A 59 -11.24 0.19 -29.01
N ASP A 60 -11.69 0.71 -30.16
CA ASP A 60 -10.96 1.76 -30.87
C ASP A 60 -11.00 3.07 -30.07
N CYS A 61 -9.83 3.55 -29.65
CA CYS A 61 -9.68 4.65 -28.71
C CYS A 61 -8.44 5.48 -29.05
N ALA A 62 -8.63 6.79 -29.21
CA ALA A 62 -7.50 7.72 -29.25
C ALA A 62 -7.00 7.97 -27.83
N ARG A 63 -5.69 7.93 -27.61
CA ARG A 63 -5.08 8.14 -26.29
C ARG A 63 -4.17 9.36 -26.28
N VAL A 64 -4.38 10.23 -25.30
CA VAL A 64 -3.49 11.35 -25.00
C VAL A 64 -3.05 11.24 -23.54
N ALA A 65 -1.85 11.72 -23.23
CA ALA A 65 -1.33 11.75 -21.87
C ALA A 65 -0.73 13.13 -21.58
N GLY A 66 -1.05 13.69 -20.42
CA GLY A 66 -0.35 14.87 -19.93
C GLY A 66 1.06 14.51 -19.48
N THR A 67 2.05 15.32 -19.84
CA THR A 67 3.44 15.15 -19.41
C THR A 67 3.93 16.41 -18.70
N PRO A 68 4.67 16.29 -17.57
CA PRO A 68 5.09 17.48 -16.80
C PRO A 68 5.91 18.47 -17.64
N ASP A 69 6.84 17.95 -18.44
CA ASP A 69 7.80 18.73 -19.24
C ASP A 69 7.15 19.54 -20.36
N THR A 70 5.92 19.19 -20.77
CA THR A 70 5.22 19.82 -21.88
C THR A 70 4.05 20.70 -21.45
N ARG A 71 3.86 20.92 -20.15
CA ARG A 71 2.72 21.68 -19.62
C ARG A 71 2.67 23.14 -20.09
N GLY A 72 3.81 23.69 -20.55
CA GLY A 72 3.90 25.02 -21.14
C GLY A 72 3.66 25.09 -22.65
N LEU A 73 3.50 23.96 -23.33
CA LEU A 73 3.34 23.88 -24.78
C LEU A 73 1.88 23.62 -25.13
N ALA A 74 1.24 24.58 -25.82
CA ALA A 74 -0.16 24.48 -26.21
C ALA A 74 -0.40 23.23 -27.07
N PHE A 75 -1.42 22.44 -26.71
CA PHE A 75 -1.81 21.21 -27.41
C PHE A 75 -0.73 20.12 -27.50
N ALA A 76 0.33 20.17 -26.68
CA ALA A 76 1.42 19.19 -26.77
C ALA A 76 0.94 17.74 -26.57
N ALA A 77 0.00 17.50 -25.67
CA ALA A 77 -0.59 16.18 -25.46
C ALA A 77 -1.35 15.65 -26.69
N PHE A 78 -1.81 16.55 -27.56
CA PHE A 78 -2.60 16.27 -28.76
C PHE A 78 -1.78 16.38 -30.06
N ALA A 79 -0.47 16.56 -29.99
CA ALA A 79 0.38 16.82 -31.16
C ALA A 79 0.29 15.74 -32.25
N HIS A 80 -0.08 14.50 -31.89
CA HIS A 80 -0.26 13.40 -32.84
C HIS A 80 -1.68 13.30 -33.43
N LEU A 81 -2.64 14.06 -32.91
CA LEU A 81 -4.04 14.10 -33.35
C LEU A 81 -4.41 15.43 -34.02
N LEU A 82 -3.62 16.48 -33.79
CA LEU A 82 -3.87 17.84 -34.25
C LEU A 82 -2.70 18.35 -35.10
N PRO A 83 -2.98 19.19 -36.13
CA PRO A 83 -1.93 19.84 -36.89
C PRO A 83 -1.22 20.92 -36.04
N GLU A 84 0.03 21.25 -36.41
CA GLU A 84 0.93 22.14 -35.64
C GLU A 84 0.30 23.50 -35.28
N SER A 85 -0.45 24.10 -36.21
CA SER A 85 -1.14 25.38 -35.98
C SER A 85 -2.66 25.18 -36.03
N VAL A 86 -3.27 24.90 -34.88
CA VAL A 86 -4.72 24.70 -34.78
C VAL A 86 -5.35 25.67 -33.77
N SER A 87 -6.49 26.24 -34.14
CA SER A 87 -7.32 26.98 -33.17
C SER A 87 -8.13 26.00 -32.32
N LEU A 88 -8.51 26.40 -31.10
CA LEU A 88 -9.37 25.58 -30.23
C LEU A 88 -10.64 25.10 -30.93
N HIS A 89 -11.30 26.00 -31.67
CA HIS A 89 -12.52 25.66 -32.42
C HIS A 89 -12.27 24.58 -33.48
N ARG A 90 -11.15 24.68 -34.22
CA ARG A 90 -10.80 23.69 -35.23
C ARG A 90 -10.42 22.35 -34.58
N ALA A 91 -9.74 22.36 -33.44
CA ALA A 91 -9.39 21.16 -32.69
C ALA A 91 -10.64 20.41 -32.21
N VAL A 92 -11.65 21.12 -31.69
CA VAL A 92 -12.96 20.53 -31.32
C VAL A 92 -13.62 19.87 -32.53
N GLN A 93 -13.63 20.51 -33.70
CA GLN A 93 -14.21 19.95 -34.92
C GLN A 93 -13.50 18.66 -35.35
N LEU A 94 -12.16 18.64 -35.33
CA LEU A 94 -11.38 17.46 -35.71
C LEU A 94 -11.65 16.28 -34.77
N LEU A 95 -11.62 16.53 -33.46
CA LEU A 95 -11.82 15.50 -32.44
C LEU A 95 -13.27 15.08 -32.26
N SER A 96 -14.25 15.83 -32.79
CA SER A 96 -15.67 15.43 -32.79
C SER A 96 -15.93 14.14 -33.57
N SER A 97 -15.02 13.74 -34.47
CA SER A 97 -15.09 12.47 -35.21
C SER A 97 -14.56 11.27 -34.42
N VAL A 98 -13.78 11.53 -33.36
CA VAL A 98 -13.24 10.50 -32.48
C VAL A 98 -14.36 9.99 -31.58
N ARG A 99 -14.56 8.66 -31.58
CA ARG A 99 -15.63 8.04 -30.78
C ARG A 99 -15.31 8.03 -29.29
N LEU A 100 -14.06 7.70 -28.94
CA LEU A 100 -13.59 7.59 -27.57
C LEU A 100 -12.18 8.19 -27.46
N LEU A 101 -12.03 9.14 -26.53
CA LEU A 101 -10.76 9.76 -26.20
C LEU A 101 -10.39 9.43 -24.76
N LEU A 102 -9.31 8.68 -24.57
CA LEU A 102 -8.69 8.43 -23.28
C LEU A 102 -7.65 9.51 -22.99
N ILE A 103 -7.85 10.26 -21.91
CA ILE A 103 -6.93 11.26 -21.42
C ILE A 103 -6.30 10.74 -20.13
N ASP A 104 -5.03 10.35 -20.20
CA ASP A 104 -4.24 9.96 -19.03
C ASP A 104 -3.56 11.18 -18.40
N ASP A 105 -3.40 11.18 -17.08
CA ASP A 105 -2.76 12.26 -16.33
C ASP A 105 -3.23 13.68 -16.70
N ALA A 106 -4.56 13.87 -16.78
CA ALA A 106 -5.20 15.12 -17.19
C ALA A 106 -4.80 16.36 -16.35
N HIS A 107 -4.38 16.14 -15.11
CA HIS A 107 -3.82 17.16 -14.21
C HIS A 107 -2.50 17.79 -14.71
N LEU A 108 -1.84 17.17 -15.69
CA LEU A 108 -0.59 17.65 -16.30
C LEU A 108 -0.81 18.31 -17.67
N LEU A 109 -2.06 18.43 -18.14
CA LEU A 109 -2.35 19.11 -19.40
C LEU A 109 -2.03 20.62 -19.31
N ASP A 110 -1.62 21.17 -20.44
CA ASP A 110 -1.58 22.62 -20.67
C ASP A 110 -3.00 23.20 -20.72
N ASP A 111 -3.12 24.51 -20.51
CA ASP A 111 -4.42 25.18 -20.42
C ASP A 111 -5.25 25.08 -21.72
N ALA A 112 -4.59 25.06 -22.89
CA ALA A 112 -5.28 24.95 -24.18
C ALA A 112 -5.83 23.53 -24.40
N SER A 113 -5.04 22.50 -24.09
CA SER A 113 -5.48 21.10 -24.05
C SER A 113 -6.60 20.88 -23.05
N ALA A 114 -6.51 21.47 -21.86
CA ALA A 114 -7.54 21.39 -20.82
C ALA A 114 -8.86 22.03 -21.28
N ALA A 115 -8.78 23.21 -21.91
CA ALA A 115 -9.94 23.88 -22.50
C ALA A 115 -10.59 23.04 -23.61
N LEU A 116 -9.78 22.38 -24.45
CA LEU A 116 -10.26 21.47 -25.50
C LEU A 116 -11.05 20.29 -24.93
N VAL A 117 -10.50 19.61 -23.92
CA VAL A 117 -11.20 18.49 -23.26
C VAL A 117 -12.54 18.97 -22.66
N HIS A 118 -12.56 20.13 -22.03
CA HIS A 118 -13.80 20.71 -21.50
C HIS A 118 -14.83 20.99 -22.60
N GLN A 119 -14.42 21.59 -23.73
CA GLN A 119 -15.34 21.84 -24.85
C GLN A 119 -15.88 20.54 -25.46
N LEU A 120 -15.05 19.50 -25.58
CA LEU A 120 -15.49 18.18 -26.03
C LEU A 120 -16.54 17.58 -25.09
N ALA A 121 -16.37 17.74 -23.77
CA ALA A 121 -17.34 17.28 -22.78
C ALA A 121 -18.68 18.00 -22.94
N VAL A 122 -18.67 19.33 -23.08
CA VAL A 122 -19.88 20.15 -23.26
C VAL A 122 -20.64 19.78 -24.54
N HIS A 123 -19.93 19.49 -25.64
CA HIS A 123 -20.58 19.12 -26.90
C HIS A 123 -21.09 17.67 -26.92
N GLY A 124 -20.53 16.78 -26.09
CA GLY A 124 -21.00 15.41 -25.92
C GLY A 124 -20.91 14.50 -27.16
N ARG A 125 -20.18 14.91 -28.21
CA ARG A 125 -20.00 14.12 -29.46
C ARG A 125 -18.90 13.07 -29.34
N THR A 126 -17.88 13.36 -28.54
CA THR A 126 -16.74 12.48 -28.24
C THR A 126 -16.94 11.92 -26.84
N ARG A 127 -16.83 10.60 -26.66
CA ARG A 127 -16.84 10.01 -25.32
C ARG A 127 -15.48 10.25 -24.65
N LEU A 128 -15.48 10.71 -23.41
CA LEU A 128 -14.25 11.05 -22.68
C LEU A 128 -14.00 10.07 -21.54
N LEU A 129 -12.81 9.47 -21.51
CA LEU A 129 -12.32 8.73 -20.35
C LEU A 129 -11.14 9.51 -19.78
N VAL A 130 -11.35 10.22 -18.67
CA VAL A 130 -10.37 11.17 -18.14
C VAL A 130 -9.77 10.64 -16.84
N VAL A 131 -8.45 10.50 -16.77
CA VAL A 131 -7.73 10.11 -15.56
C VAL A 131 -7.02 11.31 -14.97
N ALA A 132 -7.23 11.57 -13.68
CA ALA A 132 -6.53 12.62 -12.96
C ALA A 132 -5.98 12.10 -11.62
N THR A 133 -4.81 12.58 -11.23
CA THR A 133 -4.22 12.27 -9.92
C THR A 133 -4.62 13.34 -8.91
N GLU A 134 -5.16 12.89 -7.78
CA GLU A 134 -5.56 13.77 -6.67
C GLU A 134 -4.33 14.33 -5.92
N GLY A 135 -4.51 15.45 -5.23
CA GLY A 135 -3.45 16.14 -4.48
C GLY A 135 -2.55 17.04 -5.34
N ALA A 136 -2.57 16.90 -6.66
CA ALA A 136 -1.86 17.78 -7.57
C ALA A 136 -2.75 18.94 -8.05
N ARG A 137 -2.14 20.11 -8.34
CA ARG A 137 -2.84 21.25 -8.95
C ARG A 137 -3.35 20.87 -10.34
N THR A 138 -4.66 20.72 -10.45
CA THR A 138 -5.36 20.36 -11.68
C THR A 138 -5.87 21.61 -12.40
N PRO A 139 -5.75 21.72 -13.74
CA PRO A 139 -6.33 22.84 -14.49
C PRO A 139 -7.83 22.99 -14.25
N GLY A 140 -8.31 24.22 -14.10
CA GLY A 140 -9.72 24.49 -13.76
C GLY A 140 -10.73 23.94 -14.79
N ALA A 141 -10.35 23.87 -16.06
CA ALA A 141 -11.17 23.27 -17.11
C ALA A 141 -11.34 21.75 -16.93
N ILE A 142 -10.32 21.06 -16.41
CA ILE A 142 -10.40 19.63 -16.10
C ILE A 142 -11.20 19.40 -14.82
N SER A 143 -10.99 20.20 -13.77
CA SER A 143 -11.77 20.03 -12.52
C SER A 143 -13.27 20.25 -12.71
N ARG A 144 -13.65 21.19 -13.59
CA ARG A 144 -15.05 21.44 -13.96
C ARG A 144 -15.76 20.25 -14.59
N LEU A 145 -15.03 19.29 -15.15
CA LEU A 145 -15.64 18.08 -15.71
C LEU A 145 -16.46 17.32 -14.67
N TRP A 146 -15.98 17.23 -13.43
CA TRP A 146 -16.72 16.56 -12.36
C TRP A 146 -17.38 17.53 -11.38
N THR A 147 -16.80 18.70 -11.11
CA THR A 147 -17.43 19.66 -10.18
C THR A 147 -18.64 20.37 -10.79
N GLY A 148 -18.70 20.43 -12.13
CA GLY A 148 -19.83 21.00 -12.88
C GLY A 148 -20.78 19.94 -13.43
N GLU A 149 -20.72 18.69 -12.93
CA GLU A 149 -21.59 17.58 -13.31
C GLU A 149 -21.60 17.23 -14.82
N LEU A 150 -20.57 17.62 -15.57
CA LEU A 150 -20.46 17.30 -17.00
C LEU A 150 -20.20 15.80 -17.23
N LEU A 151 -19.42 15.18 -16.34
CA LEU A 151 -19.09 13.76 -16.37
C LEU A 151 -19.21 13.15 -14.96
N PRO A 152 -19.70 11.90 -14.84
CA PRO A 152 -19.64 11.18 -13.58
C PRO A 152 -18.20 10.98 -13.13
N ARG A 153 -17.96 11.03 -11.81
CA ARG A 153 -16.65 10.81 -11.20
C ARG A 153 -16.61 9.47 -10.46
N LEU A 154 -15.60 8.67 -10.78
CA LEU A 154 -15.18 7.50 -10.02
C LEU A 154 -13.90 7.85 -9.25
N ALA A 155 -14.02 8.03 -7.94
CA ALA A 155 -12.85 8.13 -7.07
C ALA A 155 -12.33 6.71 -6.77
N LEU A 156 -11.09 6.43 -7.15
CA LEU A 156 -10.49 5.11 -7.02
C LEU A 156 -9.88 4.94 -5.63
N GLU A 157 -10.60 4.21 -4.79
CA GLU A 157 -10.19 3.86 -3.43
C GLU A 157 -8.97 2.92 -3.41
N PRO A 158 -8.21 2.85 -2.29
CA PRO A 158 -7.22 1.79 -2.06
C PRO A 158 -7.78 0.40 -2.34
N LEU A 159 -6.94 -0.51 -2.86
CA LEU A 159 -7.33 -1.91 -2.98
C LEU A 159 -7.52 -2.49 -1.56
N PRO A 160 -8.66 -3.12 -1.22
CA PRO A 160 -8.87 -3.72 0.10
C PRO A 160 -7.81 -4.76 0.44
N ARG A 161 -7.65 -5.07 1.73
CA ARG A 161 -6.67 -6.06 2.22
C ARG A 161 -6.91 -7.43 1.58
N GLU A 162 -8.16 -7.86 1.46
CA GLU A 162 -8.56 -9.15 0.89
C GLU A 162 -8.21 -9.23 -0.59
N GLU A 163 -8.49 -8.17 -1.35
CA GLU A 163 -8.13 -8.09 -2.77
C GLU A 163 -6.61 -7.97 -2.97
N THR A 164 -5.91 -7.29 -2.04
CA THR A 164 -4.44 -7.28 -2.00
C THR A 164 -3.89 -8.69 -1.78
N ALA A 165 -4.48 -9.47 -0.87
CA ALA A 165 -4.10 -10.86 -0.63
C ALA A 165 -4.30 -11.72 -1.89
N ARG A 166 -5.44 -11.59 -2.57
CA ARG A 166 -5.74 -12.30 -3.83
C ARG A 166 -4.77 -11.92 -4.94
N LEU A 167 -4.48 -10.62 -5.09
CA LEU A 167 -3.51 -10.12 -6.07
C LEU A 167 -2.12 -10.74 -5.86
N LEU A 168 -1.67 -10.82 -4.60
CA LEU A 168 -0.38 -11.40 -4.25
C LEU A 168 -0.34 -12.93 -4.36
N ALA A 169 -1.47 -13.60 -4.14
CA ALA A 169 -1.62 -15.05 -4.24
C ALA A 169 -1.80 -15.55 -5.69
N ALA A 170 -2.07 -14.65 -6.64
CA ALA A 170 -2.27 -15.02 -8.04
C ALA A 170 -0.96 -15.40 -8.77
N GLY A 171 0.21 -15.20 -8.16
CA GLY A 171 1.47 -15.80 -8.59
C GLY A 171 1.73 -17.15 -7.91
N ALA A 172 2.63 -17.98 -8.48
CA ALA A 172 3.12 -19.17 -7.78
C ALA A 172 3.74 -18.74 -6.43
N ASP A 173 3.32 -19.41 -5.35
CA ASP A 173 3.69 -19.13 -3.96
C ASP A 173 3.23 -17.74 -3.45
N GLY A 174 2.03 -17.66 -2.88
CA GLY A 174 1.49 -16.46 -2.24
C GLY A 174 2.12 -16.17 -0.86
N PRO A 175 2.13 -14.91 -0.40
CA PRO A 175 2.58 -14.58 0.94
C PRO A 175 1.58 -15.03 2.01
N GLU A 176 2.08 -15.39 3.19
CA GLU A 176 1.24 -15.65 4.36
C GLU A 176 0.58 -14.36 4.91
N ALA A 177 -0.45 -14.54 5.74
CA ALA A 177 -1.35 -13.46 6.18
C ALA A 177 -0.65 -12.27 6.87
N LEU A 178 0.36 -12.50 7.73
CA LEU A 178 1.09 -11.42 8.39
C LEU A 178 1.97 -10.63 7.40
N THR A 179 2.50 -11.32 6.40
CA THR A 179 3.27 -10.69 5.32
C THR A 179 2.36 -9.83 4.44
N VAL A 180 1.16 -10.33 4.11
CA VAL A 180 0.13 -9.54 3.41
C VAL A 180 -0.22 -8.29 4.20
N ASN A 181 -0.49 -8.40 5.51
CA ASN A 181 -0.82 -7.26 6.36
C ASN A 181 0.28 -6.21 6.38
N ARG A 182 1.52 -6.68 6.51
CA ARG A 182 2.69 -5.82 6.50
C ARG A 182 2.80 -5.07 5.17
N LEU A 183 2.72 -5.78 4.04
CA LEU A 183 2.79 -5.17 2.71
C LEU A 183 1.65 -4.18 2.47
N HIS A 184 0.41 -4.59 2.77
CA HIS A 184 -0.77 -3.75 2.62
C HIS A 184 -0.65 -2.44 3.40
N ARG A 185 -0.19 -2.51 4.65
CA ARG A 185 0.05 -1.34 5.51
C ARG A 185 1.17 -0.45 4.99
N LEU A 186 2.33 -1.02 4.66
CA LEU A 186 3.49 -0.26 4.19
C LEU A 186 3.18 0.50 2.89
N CYS A 187 2.35 -0.09 2.04
CA CYS A 187 2.02 0.51 0.75
C CYS A 187 0.85 1.48 0.82
N GLN A 188 0.03 1.41 1.87
CA GLN A 188 -1.23 2.15 2.00
C GLN A 188 -2.08 2.14 0.71
N GLY A 189 -2.04 1.01 -0.01
CA GLY A 189 -2.70 0.74 -1.30
C GLY A 189 -2.07 1.39 -2.55
N ASP A 190 -0.81 1.82 -2.50
CA ASP A 190 0.01 2.10 -3.67
C ASP A 190 0.51 0.79 -4.29
N LEU A 191 -0.07 0.41 -5.43
CA LEU A 191 0.21 -0.86 -6.11
C LEU A 191 1.57 -0.87 -6.82
N ARG A 192 2.15 0.29 -7.12
CA ARG A 192 3.51 0.39 -7.68
C ARG A 192 4.53 0.05 -6.59
N LEU A 193 4.36 0.64 -5.41
CA LEU A 193 5.20 0.34 -4.25
C LEU A 193 5.04 -1.12 -3.81
N LEU A 194 3.80 -1.63 -3.81
CA LEU A 194 3.52 -3.03 -3.48
C LEU A 194 4.30 -3.99 -4.37
N ARG A 195 4.23 -3.78 -5.69
CA ARG A 195 4.95 -4.60 -6.66
C ARG A 195 6.44 -4.59 -6.38
N GLU A 196 7.02 -3.40 -6.28
CA GLU A 196 8.45 -3.27 -6.09
C GLU A 196 8.97 -3.86 -4.78
N LEU A 197 8.21 -3.73 -3.68
CA LEU A 197 8.58 -4.35 -2.42
C LEU A 197 8.54 -5.88 -2.52
N VAL A 198 7.53 -6.45 -3.19
CA VAL A 198 7.43 -7.90 -3.40
C VAL A 198 8.60 -8.41 -4.24
N ASP A 199 8.89 -7.73 -5.34
CA ASP A 199 9.98 -8.09 -6.25
C ASP A 199 11.33 -7.99 -5.50
N ALA A 200 11.57 -6.89 -4.78
CA ALA A 200 12.81 -6.69 -4.02
C ALA A 200 12.98 -7.66 -2.84
N VAL A 201 11.89 -8.08 -2.20
CA VAL A 201 11.94 -9.12 -1.16
C VAL A 201 12.37 -10.45 -1.79
N ARG A 202 11.74 -10.85 -2.91
CA ARG A 202 12.04 -12.09 -3.62
C ARG A 202 13.47 -12.14 -4.16
N GLU A 203 13.93 -11.08 -4.83
CA GLU A 203 15.27 -11.00 -5.42
C GLU A 203 16.38 -11.08 -4.37
N ARG A 204 16.17 -10.50 -3.19
CA ARG A 204 17.18 -10.47 -2.11
C ARG A 204 17.23 -11.74 -1.27
N GLY A 205 16.44 -12.77 -1.60
CA GLY A 205 16.37 -14.01 -0.83
C GLY A 205 15.86 -13.80 0.61
N LEU A 206 15.12 -12.72 0.85
CA LEU A 206 14.52 -12.41 2.15
C LEU A 206 13.29 -13.28 2.52
N PRO A 207 12.48 -13.81 1.58
CA PRO A 207 11.34 -14.61 1.97
C PRO A 207 11.78 -15.99 2.43
N ARG A 208 11.14 -16.47 3.50
CA ARG A 208 11.27 -17.84 3.99
C ARG A 208 10.02 -18.63 3.62
N ARG A 209 10.15 -19.93 3.38
CA ARG A 209 8.97 -20.80 3.22
C ARG A 209 8.32 -21.04 4.58
N VAL A 210 7.01 -20.96 4.63
CA VAL A 210 6.24 -21.35 5.82
C VAL A 210 6.25 -22.88 5.91
N PRO A 211 6.54 -23.48 7.08
CA PRO A 211 6.46 -24.93 7.25
C PRO A 211 5.07 -25.46 6.88
N ASP A 212 5.02 -26.60 6.20
CA ASP A 212 3.79 -27.30 5.83
C ASP A 212 2.81 -26.47 4.96
N SER A 213 3.32 -25.48 4.23
CA SER A 213 2.56 -24.62 3.33
C SER A 213 3.40 -24.18 2.13
N ASP A 214 2.74 -23.92 1.00
CA ASP A 214 3.36 -23.32 -0.18
C ASP A 214 3.56 -21.79 -0.02
N GLU A 215 3.10 -21.22 1.10
CA GLU A 215 3.23 -19.79 1.39
C GLU A 215 4.66 -19.39 1.73
N TRP A 216 5.00 -18.13 1.44
CA TRP A 216 6.22 -17.51 1.93
C TRP A 216 5.93 -16.43 2.96
N GLU A 217 6.86 -16.26 3.89
CA GLU A 217 6.84 -15.22 4.90
C GLU A 217 8.00 -14.26 4.75
N TRP A 218 7.78 -12.99 5.08
CA TRP A 218 8.84 -12.00 5.17
C TRP A 218 8.81 -11.32 6.53
N ARG A 219 9.90 -11.53 7.28
CA ARG A 219 10.27 -10.85 8.51
C ARG A 219 11.62 -10.18 8.28
N GLY A 220 11.83 -9.00 8.84
CA GLY A 220 13.09 -8.28 8.72
C GLY A 220 12.96 -6.94 7.98
N PRO A 221 14.09 -6.27 7.69
CA PRO A 221 14.09 -4.87 7.26
C PRO A 221 13.41 -4.66 5.90
N VAL A 222 12.84 -3.47 5.71
CA VAL A 222 12.33 -3.04 4.41
C VAL A 222 13.50 -2.88 3.44
N PRO A 223 13.46 -3.52 2.25
CA PRO A 223 14.48 -3.28 1.24
C PRO A 223 14.40 -1.84 0.75
N VAL A 224 15.45 -1.06 1.00
CA VAL A 224 15.58 0.31 0.48
C VAL A 224 15.98 0.23 -1.00
N THR A 225 14.99 0.09 -1.87
CA THR A 225 15.13 0.13 -3.34
C THR A 225 15.23 1.57 -3.85
N ALA A 226 15.41 1.73 -5.16
CA ALA A 226 15.43 3.05 -5.80
C ALA A 226 14.10 3.82 -5.60
N THR A 227 12.93 3.21 -5.82
CA THR A 227 11.65 3.88 -5.60
C THR A 227 11.38 4.14 -4.12
N VAL A 228 11.75 3.20 -3.23
CA VAL A 228 11.61 3.44 -1.79
C VAL A 228 12.43 4.67 -1.40
N ARG A 229 13.68 4.77 -1.89
CA ARG A 229 14.53 5.94 -1.68
C ARG A 229 13.94 7.21 -2.30
N GLU A 230 13.48 7.18 -3.55
CA GLU A 230 12.85 8.32 -4.21
C GLU A 230 11.66 8.86 -3.40
N ARG A 231 10.79 7.96 -2.93
CA ARG A 231 9.61 8.33 -2.14
C ARG A 231 9.97 8.87 -0.76
N THR A 232 11.06 8.39 -0.17
CA THR A 232 11.48 8.75 1.19
C THR A 232 12.67 9.71 1.20
N ALA A 233 13.04 10.30 0.06
CA ALA A 233 14.17 11.22 -0.07
C ALA A 233 14.04 12.41 0.91
N HIS A 234 12.84 12.98 1.01
CA HIS A 234 12.51 14.07 1.95
C HIS A 234 12.69 13.72 3.44
N LEU A 235 12.84 12.43 3.78
CA LEU A 235 13.19 11.94 5.12
C LEU A 235 14.68 11.58 5.22
N LEU A 236 15.20 10.91 4.19
CA LEU A 236 16.55 10.35 4.17
C LEU A 236 17.62 11.43 3.96
N ASP A 237 17.32 12.47 3.19
CA ASP A 237 18.27 13.50 2.80
C ASP A 237 18.30 14.68 3.78
N ARG A 238 17.51 14.63 4.87
CA ARG A 238 17.55 15.66 5.92
C ARG A 238 18.89 15.64 6.65
N THR A 239 19.53 16.81 6.67
CA THR A 239 20.84 17.03 7.31
C THR A 239 20.75 17.77 8.65
N GLY A 240 19.59 18.34 8.99
CA GLY A 240 19.37 19.03 10.27
C GLY A 240 19.49 18.06 11.45
N PRO A 241 20.37 18.30 12.44
CA PRO A 241 20.60 17.36 13.52
C PRO A 241 19.37 17.13 14.40
N GLY A 242 18.50 18.13 14.56
CA GLY A 242 17.24 18.03 15.32
C GLY A 242 16.21 17.15 14.63
N GLU A 243 15.76 17.54 13.44
CA GLU A 243 14.70 16.83 12.69
C GLU A 243 15.08 15.38 12.37
N ARG A 244 16.31 15.13 11.90
CA ARG A 244 16.73 13.77 11.57
C ARG A 244 16.86 12.89 12.81
N GLU A 245 17.34 13.42 13.92
CA GLU A 245 17.39 12.67 15.19
C GLU A 245 15.98 12.39 15.73
N THR A 246 15.05 13.36 15.67
CA THR A 246 13.64 13.18 16.04
C THR A 246 12.98 12.07 15.21
N LEU A 247 13.14 12.09 13.89
CA LEU A 247 12.62 11.04 13.01
C LEU A 247 13.23 9.67 13.33
N ASP A 248 14.55 9.60 13.55
CA ASP A 248 15.20 8.34 13.90
C ASP A 248 14.74 7.84 15.29
N ARG A 249 14.59 8.72 16.30
CA ARG A 249 14.04 8.33 17.62
C ARG A 249 12.62 7.77 17.48
N LEU A 250 11.75 8.43 16.71
CA LEU A 250 10.41 7.94 16.42
C LEU A 250 10.45 6.59 15.68
N ALA A 251 11.35 6.43 14.70
CA ALA A 251 11.47 5.18 13.96
C ALA A 251 11.81 3.96 14.82
N PHE A 252 12.55 4.12 15.92
CA PHE A 252 12.86 3.02 16.84
C PHE A 252 11.94 2.99 18.07
N GLY A 253 11.23 4.09 18.36
CA GLY A 253 10.59 4.35 19.63
C GLY A 253 9.10 4.69 19.58
N GLU A 254 8.47 4.84 18.41
CA GLU A 254 7.06 5.24 18.32
C GLU A 254 6.12 4.25 19.03
N PRO A 255 5.08 4.72 19.75
CA PRO A 255 4.80 6.11 20.07
C PRO A 255 5.76 6.69 21.14
N LEU A 256 6.11 7.97 21.01
CA LEU A 256 6.89 8.72 22.01
C LEU A 256 6.09 9.90 22.56
N PRO A 257 6.23 10.28 23.84
CA PRO A 257 5.60 11.49 24.37
C PRO A 257 6.14 12.74 23.66
N ALA A 258 5.29 13.75 23.48
CA ALA A 258 5.65 15.04 22.87
C ALA A 258 6.43 15.98 23.81
N ASP A 259 7.05 15.48 24.88
CA ASP A 259 7.76 16.33 25.83
C ASP A 259 9.17 16.72 25.34
N ALA A 260 9.66 17.87 25.83
CA ALA A 260 10.94 18.44 25.43
C ALA A 260 12.15 17.59 25.86
N ASP A 261 11.98 16.75 26.89
CA ASP A 261 13.01 15.81 27.35
C ASP A 261 13.17 14.65 26.36
N THR A 262 12.11 14.32 25.62
CA THR A 262 12.10 13.23 24.64
C THR A 262 12.32 13.70 23.21
N LEU A 263 11.79 14.86 22.79
CA LEU A 263 11.90 15.35 21.41
C LEU A 263 12.16 16.86 21.38
N ASP A 264 12.93 17.32 20.40
CA ASP A 264 13.10 18.76 20.14
C ASP A 264 11.78 19.32 19.58
N LEU A 265 11.10 20.19 20.35
CA LEU A 265 9.80 20.75 20.01
C LEU A 265 9.83 21.58 18.72
N ALA A 266 10.89 22.34 18.47
CA ALA A 266 10.99 23.15 17.25
C ALA A 266 11.12 22.26 16.00
N ALA A 267 11.89 21.17 16.14
CA ALA A 267 11.97 20.15 15.09
C ALA A 267 10.63 19.41 14.92
N LEU A 268 9.90 19.15 16.01
CA LEU A 268 8.61 18.48 15.97
C LEU A 268 7.55 19.33 15.25
N GLU A 269 7.46 20.62 15.55
CA GLU A 269 6.56 21.57 14.87
C GLU A 269 6.85 21.65 13.36
N GLY A 270 8.13 21.71 12.99
CA GLY A 270 8.54 21.69 11.57
C GLY A 270 8.12 20.40 10.87
N LEU A 271 8.37 19.24 11.49
CA LEU A 271 7.98 17.94 10.95
C LEU A 271 6.45 17.76 10.88
N GLU A 272 5.70 18.31 11.83
CA GLU A 272 4.23 18.28 11.83
C GLU A 272 3.66 19.15 10.71
N ALA A 273 4.18 20.37 10.52
CA ALA A 273 3.77 21.27 9.45
C ALA A 273 4.01 20.66 8.05
N GLU A 274 5.03 19.80 7.92
CA GLU A 274 5.33 19.04 6.70
C GLU A 274 4.55 17.72 6.58
N GLY A 275 3.75 17.36 7.59
CA GLY A 275 2.95 16.14 7.62
C GLY A 275 3.77 14.85 7.76
N LEU A 276 4.95 14.91 8.36
CA LEU A 276 5.84 13.76 8.57
C LEU A 276 5.60 13.04 9.89
N VAL A 277 5.06 13.76 10.86
CA VAL A 277 4.65 13.27 12.18
C VAL A 277 3.22 13.69 12.45
N HIS A 278 2.54 12.99 13.35
CA HIS A 278 1.26 13.40 13.90
C HIS A 278 1.23 13.10 15.40
N VAL A 279 0.46 13.91 16.13
CA VAL A 279 0.19 13.72 17.54
C VAL A 279 -1.21 13.11 17.70
N ASP A 280 -1.33 12.00 18.42
CA ASP A 280 -2.62 11.38 18.70
C ASP A 280 -3.40 12.12 19.80
N GLU A 281 -4.64 11.68 20.07
CA GLU A 281 -5.48 12.29 21.11
C GLU A 281 -4.89 12.17 22.52
N GLN A 282 -3.95 11.24 22.73
CA GLN A 282 -3.27 11.01 23.99
C GLN A 282 -1.97 11.82 24.11
N GLY A 283 -1.64 12.65 23.11
CA GLY A 283 -0.44 13.47 23.09
C GLY A 283 0.83 12.70 22.71
N ALA A 284 0.70 11.48 22.18
CA ALA A 284 1.83 10.69 21.72
C ALA A 284 2.12 10.95 20.25
N VAL A 285 3.40 11.05 19.92
CA VAL A 285 3.93 11.35 18.60
C VAL A 285 4.18 10.07 17.82
N HIS A 286 3.73 10.05 16.57
CA HIS A 286 3.87 8.95 15.63
C HIS A 286 4.40 9.43 14.29
N LEU A 287 5.06 8.56 13.54
CA LEU A 287 5.35 8.86 12.13
C LEU A 287 4.05 8.84 11.32
N ALA A 288 3.89 9.82 10.43
CA ALA A 288 2.67 9.99 9.65
C ALA A 288 2.38 8.84 8.67
N HIS A 289 3.43 8.16 8.18
CA HIS A 289 3.28 7.07 7.22
C HIS A 289 4.00 5.79 7.69
N PRO A 290 3.36 4.60 7.65
CA PRO A 290 3.92 3.34 8.14
C PRO A 290 5.24 2.90 7.49
N LEU A 291 5.53 3.37 6.28
CA LEU A 291 6.80 3.11 5.59
C LEU A 291 7.99 3.88 6.20
N HIS A 292 7.75 5.03 6.84
CA HIS A 292 8.83 5.93 7.29
C HIS A 292 9.72 5.25 8.34
N GLY A 293 9.13 4.68 9.40
CA GLY A 293 9.88 4.02 10.47
C GLY A 293 10.79 2.91 9.94
N PRO A 294 10.27 1.89 9.24
CA PRO A 294 11.07 0.81 8.68
C PRO A 294 12.17 1.27 7.71
N VAL A 295 11.93 2.30 6.91
CA VAL A 295 12.95 2.84 5.98
C VAL A 295 14.05 3.58 6.75
N LEU A 296 13.68 4.39 7.75
CA LEU A 296 14.63 5.06 8.64
C LEU A 296 15.50 4.05 9.38
N ARG A 297 14.89 2.98 9.92
CA ARG A 297 15.62 1.88 10.57
C ARG A 297 16.54 1.13 9.61
N ALA A 298 16.07 0.83 8.39
CA ALA A 298 16.88 0.13 7.39
C ALA A 298 18.04 0.99 6.86
N ALA A 299 17.88 2.32 6.82
CA ALA A 299 18.92 3.27 6.45
C ALA A 299 19.88 3.61 7.61
N ALA A 300 19.48 3.35 8.86
CA ALA A 300 20.30 3.64 10.02
C ALA A 300 21.55 2.75 10.06
N GLY A 301 22.71 3.37 10.29
CA GLY A 301 23.94 2.63 10.56
C GLY A 301 23.84 1.81 11.85
N ARG A 302 24.58 0.71 11.95
CA ARG A 302 24.53 -0.23 13.10
C ARG A 302 24.72 0.45 14.46
N LEU A 303 25.61 1.45 14.54
CA LEU A 303 25.86 2.19 15.78
C LEU A 303 24.66 3.05 16.19
N ARG A 304 24.02 3.71 15.22
CA ARG A 304 22.83 4.53 15.47
C ARG A 304 21.64 3.67 15.86
N ALA A 305 21.43 2.56 15.16
CA ALA A 305 20.39 1.58 15.50
C ALA A 305 20.58 1.04 16.92
N ARG A 306 21.81 0.72 17.35
CA ARG A 306 22.10 0.28 18.73
C ARG A 306 21.82 1.36 19.77
N ARG A 307 22.12 2.62 19.46
CA ARG A 307 21.87 3.76 20.36
C ARG A 307 20.37 4.04 20.54
N LEU A 308 19.59 3.85 19.48
CA LEU A 308 18.17 4.23 19.44
C LEU A 308 17.20 3.07 19.69
N ALA A 309 17.66 1.82 19.65
CA ALA A 309 16.83 0.67 19.92
C ALA A 309 16.15 0.78 21.29
N ARG A 310 14.85 0.45 21.34
CA ARG A 310 14.10 0.33 22.60
C ARG A 310 14.82 -0.62 23.55
N THR A 311 14.77 -0.29 24.84
CA THR A 311 15.19 -1.23 25.87
C THR A 311 14.21 -2.41 25.90
N PRO A 312 14.69 -3.64 26.20
CA PRO A 312 13.82 -4.80 26.34
C PRO A 312 12.65 -4.57 27.29
N ASP A 313 12.87 -3.86 28.40
CA ASP A 313 11.85 -3.55 29.40
C ASP A 313 10.75 -2.63 28.84
N SER A 314 11.12 -1.59 28.10
CA SER A 314 10.15 -0.69 27.45
C SER A 314 9.30 -1.44 26.41
N CYS A 315 9.91 -2.33 25.63
CA CYS A 315 9.18 -3.20 24.71
C CYS A 315 8.21 -4.13 25.46
N ALA A 316 8.65 -4.74 26.56
CA ALA A 316 7.82 -5.64 27.36
C ALA A 316 6.60 -4.91 27.96
N THR A 317 6.78 -3.72 28.54
CA THR A 317 5.68 -2.93 29.09
C THR A 317 4.68 -2.52 28.02
N ALA A 318 5.15 -2.04 26.86
CA ALA A 318 4.27 -1.66 25.76
C ALA A 318 3.47 -2.86 25.23
N LEU A 319 4.12 -4.01 25.10
CA LEU A 319 3.48 -5.25 24.67
C LEU A 319 2.45 -5.75 25.68
N GLU A 320 2.72 -5.64 26.98
CA GLU A 320 1.77 -5.99 28.03
C GLU A 320 0.51 -5.10 28.00
N THR A 321 0.68 -3.79 27.80
CA THR A 321 -0.44 -2.87 27.61
C THR A 321 -1.29 -3.25 26.39
N GLU A 322 -0.65 -3.55 25.25
CA GLU A 322 -1.37 -4.02 24.04
C GLU A 322 -2.11 -5.33 24.31
N THR A 323 -1.45 -6.29 24.98
CA THR A 323 -2.06 -7.59 25.33
C THR A 323 -3.28 -7.42 26.22
N ALA A 324 -3.20 -6.53 27.23
CA ALA A 324 -4.30 -6.24 28.13
C ALA A 324 -5.48 -5.58 27.39
N ALA A 325 -5.21 -4.65 26.46
CA ALA A 325 -6.24 -4.02 25.65
C ALA A 325 -6.99 -5.04 24.78
N LEU A 326 -6.26 -5.91 24.07
CA LEU A 326 -6.86 -6.98 23.27
C LEU A 326 -7.65 -7.98 24.13
N THR A 327 -7.13 -8.35 25.29
CA THR A 327 -7.83 -9.25 26.22
C THR A 327 -9.15 -8.65 26.69
N ARG A 328 -9.17 -7.35 27.00
CA ARG A 328 -10.39 -6.61 27.39
C ARG A 328 -11.40 -6.57 26.23
N ALA A 329 -10.95 -6.22 25.03
CA ALA A 329 -11.79 -6.18 23.84
C ALA A 329 -12.46 -7.54 23.54
N ILE A 330 -11.71 -8.64 23.67
CA ILE A 330 -12.26 -10.01 23.56
C ILE A 330 -13.32 -10.28 24.64
N ALA A 331 -13.08 -9.88 25.88
CA ALA A 331 -14.03 -10.09 26.97
C ALA A 331 -15.34 -9.30 26.76
N GLU A 332 -15.25 -8.13 26.16
CA GLU A 332 -16.38 -7.25 25.81
C GLU A 332 -17.05 -7.64 24.49
N SER A 333 -16.55 -8.68 23.80
CA SER A 333 -16.97 -9.06 22.43
C SER A 333 -16.81 -7.92 21.41
N ASP A 334 -15.92 -6.96 21.68
CA ASP A 334 -15.54 -5.91 20.74
C ASP A 334 -14.37 -6.39 19.89
N VAL A 335 -14.68 -6.82 18.66
CA VAL A 335 -13.70 -7.35 17.71
C VAL A 335 -13.35 -6.35 16.59
N ARG A 336 -13.68 -5.06 16.79
CA ARG A 336 -13.32 -4.00 15.84
C ARG A 336 -11.80 -3.84 15.74
N ALA A 337 -11.31 -3.23 14.66
CA ALA A 337 -9.86 -3.12 14.45
C ALA A 337 -9.24 -2.26 15.56
N VAL A 338 -8.31 -2.83 16.32
CA VAL A 338 -7.48 -2.11 17.27
C VAL A 338 -6.12 -1.88 16.62
N LEU A 339 -5.63 -0.64 16.63
CA LEU A 339 -4.24 -0.36 16.29
C LEU A 339 -3.37 -1.04 17.35
N ALA A 340 -2.69 -2.10 16.93
CA ALA A 340 -1.91 -2.95 17.82
C ALA A 340 -0.48 -3.09 17.24
N PRO A 341 0.28 -1.97 17.22
CA PRO A 341 1.49 -1.84 16.41
C PRO A 341 2.72 -2.49 17.03
N VAL A 342 2.75 -2.75 18.35
CA VAL A 342 3.95 -3.21 19.06
C VAL A 342 4.21 -4.67 18.75
N GLY A 343 3.19 -5.52 18.82
CA GLY A 343 3.31 -6.92 18.44
C GLY A 343 3.74 -7.09 16.98
N GLU A 344 3.17 -6.28 16.09
CA GLU A 344 3.48 -6.30 14.66
C GLU A 344 4.87 -5.76 14.35
N TRP A 345 5.32 -4.74 15.09
CA TRP A 345 6.68 -4.21 15.01
C TRP A 345 7.70 -5.27 15.45
N LEU A 346 7.46 -5.98 16.56
CA LEU A 346 8.35 -7.06 17.04
C LEU A 346 8.51 -8.16 15.99
N VAL A 347 7.37 -8.61 15.44
CA VAL A 347 7.36 -9.61 14.36
C VAL A 347 8.11 -9.10 13.13
N ALA A 348 7.88 -7.86 12.73
CA ALA A 348 8.54 -7.24 11.58
C ALA A 348 10.06 -7.10 11.74
N GLU A 349 10.56 -6.87 12.96
CA GLU A 349 11.99 -6.69 13.28
C GLU A 349 12.71 -8.02 13.62
N CYS A 350 12.06 -9.18 13.41
CA CYS A 350 12.58 -10.51 13.73
C CYS A 350 12.86 -10.76 15.23
N GLY A 351 12.33 -9.90 16.12
CA GLY A 351 12.32 -10.16 17.55
C GLY A 351 11.13 -11.06 17.84
N GLY A 352 11.37 -12.36 18.01
CA GLY A 352 10.30 -13.33 18.27
C GLY A 352 9.32 -12.83 19.35
N ILE A 353 8.04 -13.10 19.17
CA ILE A 353 7.01 -12.56 20.06
C ILE A 353 6.72 -13.51 21.23
N PRO A 354 6.48 -13.01 22.45
CA PRO A 354 6.02 -13.85 23.56
C PRO A 354 4.73 -14.62 23.23
N ALA A 355 4.73 -15.91 23.53
CA ALA A 355 3.62 -16.81 23.20
C ALA A 355 2.26 -16.35 23.77
N ARG A 356 2.23 -15.79 24.99
CA ARG A 356 1.01 -15.22 25.58
C ARG A 356 0.38 -14.16 24.67
N HIS A 357 1.19 -13.23 24.16
CA HIS A 357 0.70 -12.18 23.29
C HIS A 357 0.24 -12.75 21.94
N ALA A 358 1.05 -13.64 21.33
CA ALA A 358 0.69 -14.33 20.10
C ALA A 358 -0.65 -15.07 20.20
N ALA A 359 -0.90 -15.80 21.29
CA ALA A 359 -2.16 -16.50 21.51
C ALA A 359 -3.36 -15.54 21.61
N VAL A 360 -3.21 -14.40 22.31
CA VAL A 360 -4.26 -13.38 22.39
C VAL A 360 -4.54 -12.75 21.02
N ARG A 361 -3.49 -12.42 20.24
CA ARG A 361 -3.62 -11.93 18.86
C ARG A 361 -4.31 -12.95 17.96
N ALA A 362 -3.90 -14.22 18.05
CA ALA A 362 -4.48 -15.30 17.27
C ALA A 362 -5.98 -15.46 17.56
N ARG A 363 -6.35 -15.46 18.85
CA ARG A 363 -7.75 -15.49 19.27
C ARG A 363 -8.53 -14.29 18.76
N PHE A 364 -7.98 -13.08 18.87
CA PHE A 364 -8.61 -11.86 18.39
C PHE A 364 -8.90 -11.92 16.87
N ALA A 365 -7.90 -12.29 16.07
CA ALA A 365 -8.04 -12.46 14.63
C ALA A 365 -9.07 -13.55 14.27
N ARG A 366 -9.08 -14.67 15.00
CA ARG A 366 -10.06 -15.74 14.78
C ARG A 366 -11.49 -15.29 15.03
N LEU A 367 -11.72 -14.52 16.10
CA LEU A 367 -13.06 -13.98 16.41
C LEU A 367 -13.54 -12.96 15.37
N ARG A 368 -12.63 -12.36 14.59
CA ARG A 368 -12.96 -11.53 13.42
C ARG A 368 -13.22 -12.32 12.13
N GLY A 369 -13.04 -13.64 12.16
CA GLY A 369 -13.09 -14.49 10.96
C GLY A 369 -11.80 -14.48 10.13
N GLU A 370 -10.72 -13.87 10.62
CA GLU A 370 -9.43 -13.77 9.92
C GLU A 370 -8.57 -15.01 10.21
N LEU A 371 -9.06 -16.19 9.81
CA LEU A 371 -8.49 -17.49 10.23
C LEU A 371 -7.03 -17.69 9.80
N ARG A 372 -6.64 -17.22 8.59
CA ARG A 372 -5.26 -17.30 8.12
C ARG A 372 -4.31 -16.45 8.96
N GLU A 373 -4.79 -15.31 9.44
CA GLU A 373 -4.04 -14.45 10.35
C GLU A 373 -3.94 -15.06 11.74
N ALA A 374 -5.03 -15.64 12.26
CA ALA A 374 -5.01 -16.36 13.51
C ALA A 374 -3.96 -17.47 13.52
N ALA A 375 -3.94 -18.30 12.46
CA ALA A 375 -2.95 -19.36 12.30
C ALA A 375 -1.51 -18.82 12.26
N ALA A 376 -1.27 -17.70 11.56
CA ALA A 376 0.04 -17.09 11.46
C ALA A 376 0.55 -16.51 12.79
N TRP A 377 -0.33 -15.85 13.57
CA TRP A 377 0.01 -15.39 14.93
C TRP A 377 0.35 -16.55 15.87
N SER A 378 -0.43 -17.64 15.85
CA SER A 378 -0.12 -18.82 16.65
C SER A 378 1.25 -19.43 16.28
N ARG A 379 1.57 -19.52 14.98
CA ARG A 379 2.89 -20.01 14.53
C ARG A 379 4.03 -19.13 15.05
N GLU A 380 3.84 -17.82 15.06
CA GLU A 380 4.85 -16.89 15.59
C GLU A 380 5.08 -17.09 17.10
N GLY A 381 4.04 -17.35 17.87
CA GLY A 381 4.17 -17.72 19.29
C GLY A 381 4.83 -19.08 19.51
N LEU A 382 4.57 -20.07 18.64
CA LEU A 382 5.19 -21.39 18.71
C LEU A 382 6.67 -21.36 18.29
N ARG A 383 7.11 -20.37 17.51
CA ARG A 383 8.54 -20.18 17.20
C ARG A 383 9.36 -19.82 18.43
N THR A 384 8.80 -19.02 19.33
CA THR A 384 9.47 -18.62 20.58
C THR A 384 9.27 -19.65 21.68
N THR A 385 8.06 -20.20 21.81
CA THR A 385 7.71 -21.22 22.81
C THR A 385 6.98 -22.39 22.15
N PRO A 386 7.72 -23.40 21.62
CA PRO A 386 7.13 -24.52 20.86
C PRO A 386 6.08 -25.35 21.60
N GLY A 387 6.08 -25.34 22.94
CA GLY A 387 5.15 -26.11 23.77
C GLY A 387 3.97 -25.30 24.31
N ASP A 388 3.75 -24.05 23.88
CA ASP A 388 2.71 -23.21 24.47
C ASP A 388 1.28 -23.75 24.15
N PRO A 389 0.49 -24.14 25.17
CA PRO A 389 -0.80 -24.77 24.94
C PRO A 389 -1.84 -23.79 24.36
N SER A 390 -1.70 -22.50 24.62
CA SER A 390 -2.66 -21.49 24.12
C SER A 390 -2.46 -21.24 22.64
N CYS A 391 -1.21 -21.13 22.18
CA CYS A 391 -0.88 -21.01 20.76
C CYS A 391 -1.32 -22.26 19.98
N HIS A 392 -1.04 -23.46 20.50
CA HIS A 392 -1.49 -24.73 19.90
C HIS A 392 -3.01 -24.78 19.77
N ARG A 393 -3.73 -24.42 20.84
CA ARG A 393 -5.20 -24.38 20.84
C ARG A 393 -5.74 -23.44 19.77
N GLU A 394 -5.25 -22.20 19.71
CA GLU A 394 -5.73 -21.23 18.72
C GLU A 394 -5.34 -21.63 17.29
N HIS A 395 -4.19 -22.29 17.10
CA HIS A 395 -3.79 -22.84 15.80
C HIS A 395 -4.75 -23.94 15.33
N ALA A 396 -5.06 -24.90 16.20
CA ALA A 396 -6.00 -25.99 15.91
C ALA A 396 -7.42 -25.46 15.64
N LEU A 397 -7.90 -24.49 16.43
CA LEU A 397 -9.21 -23.86 16.20
C LEU A 397 -9.26 -23.11 14.87
N ALA A 398 -8.21 -22.39 14.49
CA ALA A 398 -8.14 -21.71 13.20
C ALA A 398 -8.15 -22.72 12.03
N ALA A 399 -7.40 -23.82 12.14
CA ALA A 399 -7.37 -24.88 11.14
C ALA A 399 -8.76 -25.54 10.98
N ALA A 400 -9.38 -25.95 12.09
CA ALA A 400 -10.70 -26.57 12.09
C ALA A 400 -11.79 -25.67 11.48
N GLN A 401 -11.76 -24.36 11.79
CA GLN A 401 -12.71 -23.39 11.23
C GLN A 401 -12.44 -23.07 9.76
N SER A 402 -11.19 -23.20 9.31
CA SER A 402 -10.82 -22.97 7.90
C SER A 402 -11.15 -24.15 6.98
N GLY A 403 -11.52 -25.30 7.54
CA GLY A 403 -11.72 -26.54 6.80
C GLY A 403 -10.43 -27.22 6.35
N ALA A 404 -9.27 -26.81 6.88
CA ALA A 404 -7.98 -27.45 6.63
C ALA A 404 -7.87 -28.75 7.44
N PRO A 405 -7.37 -29.87 6.87
CA PRO A 405 -7.27 -31.13 7.58
C PRO A 405 -6.26 -31.04 8.75
N GLU A 406 -6.69 -31.40 9.96
CA GLU A 406 -5.83 -31.49 11.15
C GLU A 406 -4.63 -32.41 10.87
N HIS A 407 -3.43 -31.86 10.79
CA HIS A 407 -2.20 -32.65 10.92
C HIS A 407 -1.84 -32.70 12.39
N LEU A 408 -2.34 -33.72 13.08
CA LEU A 408 -1.91 -34.08 14.43
C LEU A 408 -0.39 -34.35 14.42
N PRO A 409 0.38 -33.78 15.36
CA PRO A 409 1.79 -34.12 15.48
C PRO A 409 1.93 -35.60 15.84
N SER A 410 2.58 -36.37 14.96
CA SER A 410 2.92 -37.76 15.22
C SER A 410 3.79 -37.84 16.48
N THR A 411 3.20 -38.36 17.55
CA THR A 411 3.92 -38.79 18.74
C THR A 411 4.78 -39.99 18.37
N ALA A 412 6.04 -39.75 18.00
CA ALA A 412 7.04 -40.79 17.88
C ALA A 412 7.28 -41.40 19.28
N ALA A 413 6.69 -42.58 19.52
CA ALA A 413 7.07 -43.43 20.64
C ALA A 413 8.45 -44.06 20.36
N PRO A 414 9.35 -44.17 21.35
CA PRO A 414 10.66 -44.76 21.15
C PRO A 414 10.55 -46.28 21.08
N HIS A 415 10.90 -46.86 19.93
CA HIS A 415 11.07 -48.30 19.80
C HIS A 415 12.40 -48.70 20.46
N ALA A 416 12.36 -49.01 21.75
CA ALA A 416 13.45 -49.68 22.43
C ALA A 416 13.55 -51.13 21.96
N ALA A 417 14.74 -51.50 21.51
CA ALA A 417 15.12 -52.84 21.10
C ALA A 417 14.92 -53.88 22.22
N ARG A 418 14.45 -55.07 21.86
CA ARG A 418 14.65 -56.29 22.65
C ARG A 418 14.98 -57.47 21.72
N HIS A 419 16.17 -57.99 21.96
CA HIS A 419 16.76 -59.30 21.64
C HIS A 419 16.92 -59.73 20.18
#